data_AF-A0A0G1H2U2-F1
#
_entry.id   AF-A0A0G1H2U2-F1
#
_cell.length_a   1.000
_cell.length_b   1.000
_cell.length_c   1.000
_cell.angle_alpha   90.00
_cell.angle_beta   90.00
_cell.angle_gamma   90.00
#
_symmetry.space_group_name_H-M   'P 1'
#
loop_
_entity.id
_entity.type
_entity.pdbx_description
1 polymer ?
#
loop_
_entity_poly.entity_id
_entity_poly.type
_entity_poly.pdbx_seq_one_letter_code
_entity_poly.pdbx_strand_id
1 'polypeptide(L)'
;MKKNNMTNFKHNILKFGYGILALFSISILGFSISASAAEQTTISPPLVTLVPKDLGNNEIWYIGGASSVPQAEVIIYLQGAQGETLSFTAKSNEKGEWFYTHNSFLREGVYKSWAQLKVGGELSPPGPEVSFEIVPTALRIGSYRVSYEMLYLTLALALLLALIALASFVFYHFRSFRVKNMRLRKEIREAEEEARRGLDLLRRDIKEEIEFIGKIRKSRELSIEEHRHEEKMMHDLDLVERHLLKEISDIEPAIS
;
A
#
# COMPACT_ATOMS: atom_id res chain seq x y z
N MET A 1 68.41 121.22 -10.81
CA MET A 1 67.07 121.57 -11.35
C MET A 1 66.30 120.25 -11.55
N LYS A 2 65.71 119.66 -10.49
CA LYS A 2 64.32 119.76 -9.98
C LYS A 2 63.25 119.04 -10.84
N LYS A 3 62.81 117.88 -10.31
CA LYS A 3 61.52 117.15 -10.45
C LYS A 3 60.99 116.77 -11.84
N ASN A 4 60.90 115.45 -12.10
CA ASN A 4 59.65 114.73 -12.43
C ASN A 4 59.97 113.36 -13.04
N ASN A 5 59.80 112.27 -12.29
CA ASN A 5 59.73 110.90 -12.84
C ASN A 5 59.04 109.96 -11.84
N MET A 6 57.81 110.29 -11.43
CA MET A 6 57.01 109.49 -10.48
C MET A 6 55.70 108.96 -11.09
N THR A 7 55.64 108.81 -12.42
CA THR A 7 54.42 108.41 -13.15
C THR A 7 54.61 107.23 -14.11
N ASN A 8 55.75 106.51 -14.05
CA ASN A 8 56.03 105.37 -14.94
C ASN A 8 56.00 103.98 -14.27
N PHE A 9 55.47 103.85 -13.05
CA PHE A 9 55.42 102.55 -12.35
C PHE A 9 54.00 101.95 -12.18
N LYS A 10 52.93 102.73 -12.41
CA LYS A 10 51.54 102.24 -12.20
C LYS A 10 50.80 101.75 -13.44
N HIS A 11 51.38 101.84 -14.64
CA HIS A 11 50.68 101.48 -15.88
C HIS A 11 50.99 100.08 -16.43
N ASN A 12 51.97 99.35 -15.86
CA ASN A 12 52.39 98.03 -16.36
C ASN A 12 51.87 96.82 -15.56
N ILE A 13 51.14 97.05 -14.46
CA ILE A 13 50.55 95.95 -13.65
C ILE A 13 49.09 95.67 -14.04
N LEU A 14 48.42 96.59 -14.75
CA LEU A 14 47.01 96.45 -15.10
C LEU A 14 46.75 95.68 -16.42
N LYS A 15 47.76 95.51 -17.28
CA LYS A 15 47.64 94.74 -18.55
C LYS A 15 47.98 93.25 -18.42
N PHE A 16 48.56 92.83 -17.30
CA PHE A 16 48.88 91.42 -17.04
C PHE A 16 47.74 90.63 -16.35
N GLY A 17 46.70 91.32 -15.85
CA GLY A 17 45.57 90.71 -15.14
C GLY A 17 44.40 90.22 -16.01
N TYR A 18 44.32 90.65 -17.28
CA TYR A 18 43.21 90.28 -18.18
C TYR A 18 43.58 89.19 -19.21
N GLY A 19 44.85 88.77 -19.28
CA GLY A 19 45.32 87.73 -20.21
C GLY A 19 45.29 86.30 -19.65
N ILE A 20 45.10 86.12 -18.33
CA ILE A 20 45.17 84.80 -17.65
C ILE A 20 43.77 84.26 -17.30
N LEU A 21 42.72 85.09 -17.36
CA LEU A 21 41.32 84.67 -17.12
C LEU A 21 40.54 84.29 -18.39
N ALA A 22 41.18 84.33 -19.57
CA ALA A 22 40.59 83.89 -20.85
C ALA A 22 41.17 82.57 -21.38
N LEU A 23 42.09 81.92 -20.63
CA LEU A 23 42.65 80.61 -20.96
C LEU A 23 42.10 79.46 -20.09
N PHE A 24 41.10 79.74 -19.25
CA PHE A 24 40.47 78.75 -18.37
C PHE A 24 38.99 78.47 -18.70
N SER A 25 38.49 78.91 -19.87
CA SER A 25 37.09 78.74 -20.28
C SER A 25 36.87 77.96 -21.58
N ILE A 26 37.93 77.42 -22.22
CA ILE A 26 37.79 76.60 -23.43
C ILE A 26 38.73 75.39 -23.32
N SER A 27 38.25 74.36 -22.62
CA SER A 27 38.60 72.95 -22.88
C SER A 27 37.68 72.01 -22.06
N ILE A 28 36.37 72.27 -22.12
CA ILE A 28 35.34 71.27 -21.76
C ILE A 28 34.52 71.05 -23.03
N LEU A 29 35.10 70.45 -24.05
CA LEU A 29 34.41 69.96 -25.24
C LEU A 29 35.35 68.96 -25.91
N GLY A 30 35.09 67.65 -25.73
CA GLY A 30 35.79 66.63 -26.53
C GLY A 30 36.16 65.32 -25.86
N PHE A 31 35.58 64.92 -24.72
CA PHE A 31 35.62 63.52 -24.30
C PHE A 31 34.26 62.89 -24.55
N SER A 32 34.03 62.47 -25.79
CA SER A 32 32.95 61.54 -26.09
C SER A 32 33.33 60.19 -25.49
N ILE A 33 32.80 59.90 -24.30
CA ILE A 33 32.74 58.52 -23.83
C ILE A 33 31.75 57.84 -24.77
N SER A 34 32.26 57.18 -25.81
CA SER A 34 31.50 56.16 -26.50
C SER A 34 31.28 55.04 -25.49
N ALA A 35 30.19 55.14 -24.73
CA ALA A 35 29.63 53.97 -24.06
C ALA A 35 29.20 53.05 -25.20
N SER A 36 30.03 52.06 -25.51
CA SER A 36 29.57 50.89 -26.24
C SER A 36 28.40 50.35 -25.44
N ALA A 37 27.18 50.59 -25.93
CA ALA A 37 26.04 49.81 -25.52
C ALA A 37 26.42 48.38 -25.89
N ALA A 38 26.87 47.60 -24.89
CA ALA A 38 26.86 46.17 -25.03
C ALA A 38 25.42 45.81 -25.40
N GLU A 39 25.22 45.25 -26.58
CA GLU A 39 23.98 44.54 -26.89
C GLU A 39 23.86 43.48 -25.81
N GLN A 40 23.07 43.79 -24.78
CA GLN A 40 22.74 42.85 -23.73
C GLN A 40 21.85 41.82 -24.42
N THR A 41 22.47 40.77 -24.96
CA THR A 41 21.77 39.63 -25.55
C THR A 41 20.89 39.06 -24.45
N THR A 42 19.61 39.43 -24.45
CA THR A 42 18.65 38.99 -23.45
C THR A 42 18.40 37.51 -23.67
N ILE A 43 19.15 36.67 -22.94
CA ILE A 43 19.03 35.22 -22.99
C ILE A 43 17.64 34.85 -22.50
N SER A 44 16.82 34.25 -23.36
CA SER A 44 15.47 33.79 -23.02
C SER A 44 15.51 32.52 -22.17
N PRO A 45 14.58 32.34 -21.21
CA PRO A 45 14.51 31.12 -20.41
C PRO A 45 14.19 29.88 -21.26
N PRO A 46 14.64 28.69 -20.85
CA PRO A 46 14.26 27.44 -21.49
C PRO A 46 12.79 27.13 -21.21
N LEU A 47 12.08 26.61 -22.21
CA LEU A 47 10.70 26.16 -22.09
C LEU A 47 10.66 24.71 -21.62
N VAL A 48 9.93 24.45 -20.54
CA VAL A 48 9.66 23.10 -20.05
C VAL A 48 8.45 22.54 -20.80
N THR A 49 8.63 21.44 -21.54
CA THR A 49 7.56 20.81 -22.35
C THR A 49 7.19 19.42 -21.85
N LEU A 50 8.05 18.79 -21.04
CA LEU A 50 7.88 17.43 -20.55
C LEU A 50 8.16 17.38 -19.05
N VAL A 51 7.11 17.23 -18.24
CA VAL A 51 7.18 16.96 -16.80
C VAL A 51 6.03 16.02 -16.44
N PRO A 52 6.24 14.96 -15.65
CA PRO A 52 5.14 14.13 -15.15
C PRO A 52 4.24 14.96 -14.21
N LYS A 53 2.92 14.88 -14.39
CA LYS A 53 1.96 15.54 -13.49
C LYS A 53 1.91 14.85 -12.12
N ASP A 54 1.85 13.52 -12.16
CA ASP A 54 1.82 12.64 -10.98
C ASP A 54 2.87 11.55 -11.16
N LEU A 55 3.64 11.29 -10.11
CA LEU A 55 4.73 10.32 -10.14
C LEU A 55 4.71 9.48 -8.85
N GLY A 56 4.91 8.16 -8.97
CA GLY A 56 5.05 7.31 -7.80
C GLY A 56 6.36 7.55 -7.06
N ASN A 57 6.39 7.34 -5.75
CA ASN A 57 7.62 7.31 -4.93
C ASN A 57 8.62 6.18 -5.31
N ASN A 58 8.29 5.37 -6.31
CA ASN A 58 9.11 4.33 -6.91
C ASN A 58 9.39 4.58 -8.40
N GLU A 59 9.12 5.79 -8.88
CA GLU A 59 9.34 6.21 -10.27
C GLU A 59 10.40 7.32 -10.32
N ILE A 60 11.22 7.29 -11.37
CA ILE A 60 12.29 8.26 -11.54
C ILE A 60 11.71 9.55 -12.13
N TRP A 61 11.96 10.67 -11.46
CA TRP A 61 11.58 11.98 -11.97
C TRP A 61 12.41 12.36 -13.20
N TYR A 62 11.75 12.93 -14.20
CA TYR A 62 12.38 13.42 -15.41
C TYR A 62 11.75 14.74 -15.83
N ILE A 63 12.54 15.55 -16.53
CA ILE A 63 12.12 16.84 -17.05
C ILE A 63 12.81 17.09 -18.39
N GLY A 64 12.06 17.64 -19.34
CA GLY A 64 12.57 17.96 -20.65
C GLY A 64 11.92 19.20 -21.24
N GLY A 65 12.57 19.75 -22.26
CA GLY A 65 12.18 21.03 -22.80
C GLY A 65 12.95 21.42 -24.05
N ALA A 66 12.73 22.67 -24.45
CA ALA A 66 13.46 23.34 -25.52
C ALA A 66 14.14 24.60 -24.99
N SER A 67 15.27 24.96 -25.57
CA SER A 67 16.06 26.14 -25.24
C SER A 67 16.30 26.96 -26.52
N SER A 68 16.41 28.27 -26.37
CA SER A 68 16.67 29.19 -27.48
C SER A 68 18.10 29.11 -28.02
N VAL A 69 19.04 28.58 -27.23
CA VAL A 69 20.46 28.44 -27.59
C VAL A 69 20.85 26.95 -27.63
N PRO A 70 21.22 26.42 -28.80
CA PRO A 70 21.74 25.06 -28.93
C PRO A 70 23.05 24.84 -28.17
N GLN A 71 23.30 23.59 -27.74
CA GLN A 71 24.54 23.19 -27.05
C GLN A 71 24.86 23.95 -25.75
N ALA A 72 23.88 24.66 -25.18
CA ALA A 72 24.01 25.43 -23.95
C ALA A 72 23.73 24.57 -22.72
N GLU A 73 24.22 25.02 -21.56
CA GLU A 73 23.93 24.39 -20.26
C GLU A 73 22.56 24.83 -19.77
N VAL A 74 21.72 23.89 -19.35
CA VAL A 74 20.42 24.13 -18.72
C VAL A 74 20.54 23.76 -17.26
N ILE A 75 20.35 24.74 -16.37
CA ILE A 75 20.29 24.53 -14.93
C ILE A 75 18.84 24.27 -14.54
N ILE A 76 18.60 23.13 -13.93
CA ILE A 76 17.29 22.65 -13.51
C ILE A 76 17.24 22.74 -12.00
N TYR A 77 16.23 23.43 -11.48
CA TYR A 77 15.98 23.53 -10.06
C TYR A 77 14.83 22.63 -9.68
N LEU A 78 14.99 21.93 -8.56
CA LEU A 78 13.98 21.09 -7.95
C LEU A 78 13.84 21.51 -6.49
N GLN A 79 12.68 22.04 -6.14
CA GLN A 79 12.33 22.37 -4.77
C GLN A 79 11.48 21.24 -4.16
N GLY A 80 11.98 20.67 -3.08
CA GLY A 80 11.31 19.64 -2.30
C GLY A 80 10.19 20.17 -1.41
N ALA A 81 9.39 19.26 -0.86
CA ALA A 81 8.26 19.58 0.02
C ALA A 81 8.67 20.35 1.30
N GLN A 82 9.94 20.23 1.72
CA GLN A 82 10.50 20.94 2.89
C GLN A 82 11.09 22.32 2.53
N GLY A 83 10.99 22.73 1.25
CA GLY A 83 11.51 24.00 0.75
C GLY A 83 12.99 23.96 0.32
N GLU A 84 13.67 22.82 0.48
CA GLU A 84 15.03 22.61 0.00
C GLU A 84 15.09 22.64 -1.53
N THR A 85 16.00 23.46 -2.10
CA THR A 85 16.17 23.58 -3.56
C THR A 85 17.48 22.94 -3.97
N LEU A 86 17.38 21.93 -4.82
CA LEU A 86 18.51 21.26 -5.47
C LEU A 86 18.64 21.76 -6.91
N SER A 87 19.87 21.88 -7.39
CA SER A 87 20.16 22.28 -8.76
C SER A 87 20.92 21.19 -9.51
N PHE A 88 20.52 20.94 -10.75
CA PHE A 88 21.12 19.96 -11.65
C PHE A 88 21.45 20.62 -12.98
N THR A 89 22.35 20.02 -13.75
CA THR A 89 22.73 20.55 -15.06
C THR A 89 22.49 19.51 -16.15
N ALA A 90 21.84 19.94 -17.22
CA ALA A 90 21.69 19.19 -18.46
C ALA A 90 22.27 20.01 -19.62
N LYS A 91 22.59 19.38 -20.74
CA LYS A 91 23.07 20.08 -21.94
C LYS A 91 22.01 20.00 -23.03
N SER A 92 21.73 21.11 -23.71
CA SER A 92 20.85 21.11 -24.87
C SER A 92 21.56 20.52 -26.09
N ASN A 93 20.79 19.89 -26.98
CA ASN A 93 21.30 19.31 -28.22
C ASN A 93 21.41 20.38 -29.33
N GLU A 94 21.74 19.97 -30.56
CA GLU A 94 21.85 20.86 -31.73
C GLU A 94 20.52 21.54 -32.10
N LYS A 95 19.38 20.95 -31.71
CA LYS A 95 18.04 21.52 -31.90
C LYS A 95 17.58 22.37 -30.71
N GLY A 96 18.41 22.53 -29.68
CA GLY A 96 18.05 23.20 -28.43
C GLY A 96 17.18 22.37 -27.50
N GLU A 97 16.90 21.11 -27.79
CA GLU A 97 16.14 20.22 -26.90
C GLU A 97 17.05 19.71 -25.78
N TRP A 98 16.49 19.58 -24.57
CA TRP A 98 17.22 19.10 -23.41
C TRP A 98 16.34 18.14 -22.60
N PHE A 99 17.01 17.23 -21.90
CA PHE A 99 16.34 16.23 -21.08
C PHE A 99 17.22 15.89 -19.87
N TYR A 100 16.58 15.70 -18.73
CA TYR A 100 17.21 15.28 -17.49
C TYR A 100 16.40 14.17 -16.85
N THR A 101 17.11 13.21 -16.26
CA THR A 101 16.55 12.11 -15.50
C THR A 101 17.24 12.10 -14.15
N HIS A 102 16.45 12.10 -13.08
CA HIS A 102 16.97 12.05 -11.74
C HIS A 102 17.60 10.68 -11.45
N ASN A 103 18.57 10.63 -10.55
CA ASN A 103 19.31 9.41 -10.24
C ASN A 103 18.72 8.62 -9.06
N SER A 104 17.73 9.17 -8.36
CA SER A 104 17.08 8.54 -7.22
C SER A 104 15.58 8.76 -7.22
N PHE A 105 14.86 7.99 -6.42
CA PHE A 105 13.44 8.23 -6.17
C PHE A 105 13.25 9.43 -5.25
N LEU A 106 12.27 10.26 -5.60
CA LEU A 106 11.85 11.36 -4.76
C LEU A 106 10.95 10.84 -3.63
N ARG A 107 11.04 11.48 -2.48
CA ARG A 107 10.12 11.20 -1.36
C ARG A 107 8.75 11.77 -1.67
N GLU A 108 7.74 11.23 -0.99
CA GLU A 108 6.36 11.70 -1.11
C GLU A 108 6.21 13.18 -0.75
N GLY A 109 5.37 13.89 -1.49
CA GLY A 109 5.09 15.30 -1.29
C GLY A 109 4.97 16.10 -2.59
N VAL A 110 4.70 17.40 -2.43
CA VAL A 110 4.56 18.34 -3.53
C VAL A 110 5.91 18.99 -3.85
N TYR A 111 6.30 18.95 -5.11
CA TYR A 111 7.54 19.51 -5.62
C TYR A 111 7.27 20.61 -6.62
N LYS A 112 8.23 21.52 -6.75
CA LYS A 112 8.27 22.51 -7.82
C LYS A 112 9.55 22.37 -8.61
N SER A 113 9.48 22.58 -9.91
CA SER A 113 10.66 22.60 -10.76
C SER A 113 10.60 23.74 -11.77
N TRP A 114 11.76 24.31 -12.06
CA TRP A 114 11.94 25.32 -13.10
C TRP A 114 13.34 25.19 -13.68
N ALA A 115 13.59 25.86 -14.81
CA ALA A 115 14.88 25.79 -15.49
C ALA A 115 15.40 27.17 -15.89
N GLN A 116 16.71 27.30 -15.97
CA GLN A 116 17.45 28.46 -16.45
C GLN A 116 18.46 28.03 -17.50
N LEU A 117 18.71 28.90 -18.47
CA LEU A 117 19.74 28.69 -19.48
C LEU A 117 21.02 29.38 -19.01
N LYS A 118 22.15 28.70 -19.14
CA LYS A 118 23.47 29.23 -18.88
C LYS A 118 24.24 29.26 -20.19
N VAL A 119 24.56 30.47 -20.64
CA VAL A 119 25.33 30.71 -21.86
C VAL A 119 26.58 31.47 -21.45
N GLY A 120 27.73 30.80 -21.49
CA GLY A 120 28.97 31.33 -20.92
C GLY A 120 28.87 31.49 -19.39
N GLY A 121 29.01 32.73 -18.91
CA GLY A 121 28.92 33.09 -17.49
C GLY A 121 27.59 33.72 -17.08
N GLU A 122 26.66 33.92 -18.01
CA GLU A 122 25.38 34.57 -17.75
C GLU A 122 24.23 33.56 -17.66
N LEU A 123 23.26 33.85 -16.79
CA LEU A 123 22.05 33.07 -16.60
C LEU A 123 20.85 33.83 -17.18
N SER A 124 19.97 33.08 -17.84
CA SER A 124 18.65 33.60 -18.20
C SER A 124 17.81 33.89 -16.96
N PRO A 125 16.73 34.70 -17.09
CA PRO A 125 15.65 34.67 -16.11
C PRO A 125 15.14 33.23 -15.86
N PRO A 126 14.57 32.94 -14.68
CA PRO A 126 13.93 31.65 -14.42
C PRO A 126 12.75 31.43 -15.36
N GLY A 127 12.65 30.22 -15.90
CA GLY A 127 11.47 29.78 -16.65
C GLY A 127 10.25 29.55 -15.75
N PRO A 128 9.09 29.21 -16.34
CA PRO A 128 7.87 28.93 -15.59
C PRO A 128 8.06 27.78 -14.59
N GLU A 129 7.53 27.96 -13.38
CA GLU A 129 7.48 26.89 -12.37
C GLU A 129 6.42 25.85 -12.74
N VAL A 130 6.79 24.57 -12.67
CA VAL A 130 5.89 23.43 -12.81
C VAL A 130 5.81 22.69 -11.49
N SER A 131 4.60 22.56 -10.95
CA SER A 131 4.33 21.80 -9.72
C SER A 131 3.87 20.37 -10.06
N PHE A 132 4.32 19.40 -9.29
CA PHE A 132 3.93 18.00 -9.41
C PHE A 132 3.93 17.31 -8.04
N GLU A 133 3.22 16.19 -7.92
CA GLU A 133 3.09 15.45 -6.68
C GLU A 133 3.72 14.05 -6.78
N ILE A 134 4.46 13.69 -5.72
CA ILE A 134 4.97 12.34 -5.53
C ILE A 134 4.04 11.59 -4.58
N VAL A 135 3.36 10.57 -5.09
CA VAL A 135 2.35 9.80 -4.35
C VAL A 135 2.90 8.44 -3.89
N PRO A 136 2.54 7.97 -2.68
CA PRO A 136 2.87 6.63 -2.21
C PRO A 136 2.22 5.57 -3.11
N THR A 137 3.03 4.68 -3.70
CA THR A 137 2.53 3.55 -4.48
C THR A 137 2.85 2.24 -3.79
N ALA A 138 1.83 1.45 -3.45
CA ALA A 138 1.98 0.15 -2.78
C ALA A 138 2.30 -0.97 -3.78
N LEU A 139 1.56 -1.00 -4.88
CA LEU A 139 1.67 -2.03 -5.90
C LEU A 139 1.43 -1.42 -7.28
N ARG A 140 2.23 -1.83 -8.27
CA ARG A 140 2.02 -1.51 -9.68
C ARG A 140 1.83 -2.78 -10.48
N ILE A 141 0.67 -2.93 -11.12
CA ILE A 141 0.38 -4.03 -12.04
C ILE A 141 0.17 -3.40 -13.42
N GLY A 142 1.17 -3.52 -14.29
CA GLY A 142 1.17 -2.85 -15.60
C GLY A 142 1.14 -1.33 -15.44
N SER A 143 0.09 -0.68 -15.98
CA SER A 143 -0.17 0.76 -15.84
C SER A 143 -1.02 1.13 -14.61
N TYR A 144 -1.57 0.14 -13.91
CA TYR A 144 -2.43 0.39 -12.75
C TYR A 144 -1.58 0.58 -11.49
N ARG A 145 -1.86 1.66 -10.77
CA ARG A 145 -1.27 1.98 -9.46
C ARG A 145 -2.32 1.73 -8.39
N VAL A 146 -1.96 0.92 -7.39
CA VAL A 146 -2.79 0.65 -6.22
C VAL A 146 -2.16 1.34 -5.03
N SER A 147 -2.90 2.24 -4.41
CA SER A 147 -2.51 2.88 -3.15
C SER A 147 -2.61 1.88 -1.99
N TYR A 148 -1.89 2.15 -0.90
CA TYR A 148 -1.97 1.32 0.30
C TYR A 148 -3.40 1.23 0.85
N GLU A 149 -4.15 2.33 0.81
CA GLU A 149 -5.55 2.39 1.27
C GLU A 149 -6.43 1.39 0.52
N MET A 150 -6.32 1.37 -0.81
CA MET A 150 -7.06 0.43 -1.65
C MET A 150 -6.64 -1.02 -1.41
N LEU A 151 -5.34 -1.26 -1.20
CA LEU A 151 -4.83 -2.60 -0.90
C LEU A 151 -5.34 -3.12 0.44
N TYR A 152 -5.31 -2.31 1.50
CA TYR A 152 -5.82 -2.71 2.80
C TYR A 152 -7.33 -2.90 2.80
N LEU A 153 -8.08 -2.02 2.13
CA LEU A 153 -9.54 -2.14 2.03
C LEU A 153 -9.94 -3.42 1.30
N THR A 154 -9.31 -3.72 0.15
CA THR A 154 -9.60 -4.93 -0.62
C THR A 154 -9.26 -6.20 0.16
N LEU A 155 -8.11 -6.21 0.85
CA LEU A 155 -7.71 -7.35 1.70
C LEU A 155 -8.66 -7.54 2.88
N ALA A 156 -9.05 -6.46 3.57
CA ALA A 156 -9.99 -6.50 4.68
C ALA A 156 -11.36 -7.02 4.23
N LEU A 157 -11.85 -6.58 3.08
CA LEU A 157 -13.12 -7.05 2.51
C LEU A 157 -13.05 -8.54 2.15
N ALA A 158 -11.96 -8.98 1.52
CA ALA A 158 -11.75 -10.39 1.19
C ALA A 158 -11.73 -11.28 2.45
N LEU A 159 -11.05 -10.83 3.51
CA LEU A 159 -11.00 -11.53 4.78
C LEU A 159 -12.38 -11.59 5.46
N LEU A 160 -13.14 -10.49 5.42
CA LEU A 160 -14.50 -10.45 5.95
C LEU A 160 -15.42 -11.44 5.23
N LEU A 161 -15.35 -11.51 3.90
CA LEU A 161 -16.12 -12.49 3.12
C LEU A 161 -15.70 -13.94 3.45
N ALA A 162 -14.41 -14.20 3.63
CA ALA A 162 -13.92 -15.50 4.04
C ALA A 162 -14.45 -15.90 5.43
N LEU A 163 -14.47 -14.96 6.39
CA LEU A 163 -15.04 -15.19 7.72
C LEU A 163 -16.55 -15.45 7.67
N ILE A 164 -17.30 -14.71 6.85
CA ILE A 164 -18.75 -14.94 6.65
C ILE A 164 -18.99 -16.31 6.04
N ALA A 165 -18.21 -16.70 5.04
CA ALA A 165 -18.32 -18.01 4.40
C ALA A 165 -18.02 -19.14 5.40
N LEU A 166 -16.95 -19.00 6.19
CA LEU A 166 -16.59 -19.96 7.24
C LEU A 166 -17.67 -20.04 8.33
N ALA A 167 -18.17 -18.90 8.81
CA ALA A 167 -19.23 -18.86 9.80
C ALA A 167 -20.52 -19.51 9.27
N SER A 168 -20.88 -19.23 8.02
CA SER A 168 -22.02 -19.85 7.35
C SER A 168 -21.84 -21.38 7.20
N PHE A 169 -20.64 -21.81 6.84
CA PHE A 169 -20.29 -23.23 6.74
C PHE A 169 -20.41 -23.95 8.09
N VAL A 170 -19.79 -23.39 9.13
CA VAL A 170 -19.87 -23.93 10.50
C VAL A 170 -21.32 -23.95 10.98
N PHE A 171 -22.07 -22.87 10.78
CA PHE A 171 -23.48 -22.80 11.17
C PHE A 171 -24.34 -23.84 10.46
N TYR A 172 -24.15 -24.00 9.15
CA TYR A 172 -24.84 -25.00 8.34
C TYR A 172 -24.57 -26.42 8.85
N HIS A 173 -23.28 -26.77 9.02
CA HIS A 173 -22.89 -28.10 9.47
C HIS A 173 -23.36 -28.38 10.89
N PHE A 174 -23.26 -27.40 11.78
CA PHE A 174 -23.68 -27.55 13.16
C PHE A 174 -25.20 -27.74 13.27
N ARG A 175 -25.99 -26.96 12.52
CA ARG A 175 -27.45 -27.13 12.46
C ARG A 175 -27.83 -28.52 11.91
N SER A 176 -27.18 -28.95 10.82
CA SER A 176 -27.41 -30.26 10.21
C SER A 176 -27.05 -31.40 11.17
N PHE A 177 -25.91 -31.28 11.85
CA PHE A 177 -25.45 -32.25 12.84
C PHE A 177 -26.42 -32.38 14.00
N ARG A 178 -26.90 -31.26 14.58
CA ARG A 178 -27.88 -31.31 15.68
C ARG A 178 -29.16 -32.05 15.29
N VAL A 179 -29.71 -31.77 14.11
CA VAL A 179 -30.95 -32.42 13.64
C VAL A 179 -30.73 -33.92 13.39
N LYS A 180 -29.60 -34.29 12.77
CA LYS A 180 -29.26 -35.70 12.53
C LYS A 180 -29.04 -36.45 13.83
N ASN A 181 -28.31 -35.86 14.78
CA ASN A 181 -28.12 -36.48 16.09
C ASN A 181 -29.46 -36.72 16.77
N MET A 182 -30.36 -35.74 16.81
CA MET A 182 -31.69 -35.91 17.43
C MET A 182 -32.48 -37.08 16.84
N ARG A 183 -32.45 -37.28 15.52
CA ARG A 183 -33.11 -38.45 14.88
C ARG A 183 -32.41 -39.75 15.24
N LEU A 184 -31.08 -39.79 15.19
CA LEU A 184 -30.30 -40.96 15.56
C LEU A 184 -30.54 -41.38 17.02
N ARG A 185 -30.60 -40.42 17.97
CA ARG A 185 -30.92 -40.74 19.38
C ARG A 185 -32.28 -41.40 19.50
N LYS A 186 -33.26 -40.91 18.74
CA LYS A 186 -34.62 -41.46 18.73
C LYS A 186 -34.64 -42.88 18.17
N GLU A 187 -34.01 -43.10 17.02
CA GLU A 187 -33.93 -44.41 16.36
C GLU A 187 -33.20 -45.44 17.22
N ILE A 188 -32.10 -45.05 17.89
CA ILE A 188 -31.39 -45.95 18.80
C ILE A 188 -32.25 -46.33 20.00
N ARG A 189 -32.97 -45.38 20.59
CA ARG A 189 -33.87 -45.66 21.72
C ARG A 189 -35.03 -46.58 21.33
N GLU A 190 -35.63 -46.36 20.15
CA GLU A 190 -36.69 -47.24 19.62
C GLU A 190 -36.15 -48.67 19.39
N ALA A 191 -34.95 -48.81 18.81
CA ALA A 191 -34.30 -50.11 18.60
C ALA A 191 -33.95 -50.81 19.93
N GLU A 192 -33.51 -50.07 20.94
CA GLU A 192 -33.28 -50.59 22.30
C GLU A 192 -34.58 -51.12 22.91
N GLU A 193 -35.66 -50.35 22.86
CA GLU A 193 -36.96 -50.75 23.39
C GLU A 193 -37.52 -52.00 22.67
N GLU A 194 -37.28 -52.12 21.37
CA GLU A 194 -37.61 -53.33 20.60
C GLU A 194 -36.75 -54.54 20.98
N ALA A 195 -35.43 -54.36 21.15
CA ALA A 195 -34.53 -55.43 21.56
C ALA A 195 -34.86 -55.97 22.96
N ARG A 196 -35.11 -55.06 23.93
CA ARG A 196 -35.53 -55.44 25.30
C ARG A 196 -36.84 -56.23 25.28
N ARG A 197 -37.85 -55.75 24.53
CA ARG A 197 -39.13 -56.45 24.39
C ARG A 197 -38.98 -57.83 23.74
N GLY A 198 -38.18 -57.94 22.69
CA GLY A 198 -37.92 -59.23 22.03
C GLY A 198 -37.25 -60.24 22.98
N LEU A 199 -36.33 -59.77 23.82
CA LEU A 199 -35.65 -60.61 24.80
C LEU A 199 -36.57 -61.06 25.95
N ASP A 200 -37.43 -60.17 26.45
CA ASP A 200 -38.45 -60.51 27.45
C ASP A 200 -39.45 -61.56 26.94
N LEU A 201 -39.84 -61.47 25.66
CA LEU A 201 -40.68 -62.47 25.00
C LEU A 201 -39.95 -63.81 24.90
N LEU A 202 -38.71 -63.81 24.40
CA LEU A 202 -37.91 -65.03 24.27
C LEU A 202 -37.72 -65.73 25.62
N ARG A 203 -37.49 -64.96 26.69
CA ARG A 203 -37.37 -65.49 28.05
C ARG A 203 -38.66 -66.14 28.55
N ARG A 204 -39.80 -65.55 28.23
CA ARG A 204 -41.11 -66.09 28.59
C ARG A 204 -41.37 -67.40 27.84
N ASP A 205 -41.17 -67.40 26.52
CA ASP A 205 -41.41 -68.56 25.67
C ASP A 205 -40.51 -69.75 26.06
N ILE A 206 -39.22 -69.51 26.33
CA ILE A 206 -38.29 -70.55 26.80
C ILE A 206 -38.74 -71.13 28.15
N LYS A 207 -39.19 -70.27 29.07
CA LYS A 207 -39.66 -70.72 30.39
C LYS A 207 -40.95 -71.53 30.30
N GLU A 208 -41.90 -71.09 29.47
CA GLU A 208 -43.15 -71.81 29.22
C GLU A 208 -42.88 -73.19 28.57
N GLU A 209 -41.95 -73.27 27.62
CA GLU A 209 -41.55 -74.52 26.98
C GLU A 209 -40.91 -75.51 27.97
N ILE A 210 -40.00 -75.03 28.85
CA ILE A 210 -39.40 -75.86 29.91
C ILE A 210 -40.49 -76.34 30.88
N GLU A 211 -41.42 -75.49 31.31
CA GLU A 211 -42.54 -75.88 32.18
C GLU A 211 -43.48 -76.89 31.51
N PHE A 212 -43.74 -76.73 30.21
CA PHE A 212 -44.58 -77.64 29.43
C PHE A 212 -43.92 -79.03 29.27
N ILE A 213 -42.64 -79.06 28.90
CA ILE A 213 -41.83 -80.28 28.85
C ILE A 213 -41.81 -80.97 30.21
N GLY A 214 -41.62 -80.21 31.31
CA GLY A 214 -41.68 -80.73 32.67
C GLY A 214 -43.04 -81.31 33.06
N LYS A 215 -44.16 -80.70 32.62
CA LYS A 215 -45.53 -81.20 32.86
C LYS A 215 -45.80 -82.50 32.10
N ILE A 216 -45.42 -82.59 30.81
CA ILE A 216 -45.57 -83.82 30.01
C ILE A 216 -44.74 -84.96 30.65
N ARG A 217 -43.54 -84.64 31.09
CA ARG A 217 -42.59 -85.61 31.65
C ARG A 217 -42.88 -86.00 33.09
N LYS A 218 -43.82 -85.37 33.81
CA LYS A 218 -44.19 -85.77 35.18
C LYS A 218 -44.74 -87.21 35.30
N SER A 219 -44.96 -87.89 34.17
CA SER A 219 -45.24 -89.32 34.05
C SER A 219 -43.99 -90.24 34.01
N ARG A 220 -42.77 -89.68 33.93
CA ARG A 220 -41.47 -90.37 33.83
C ARG A 220 -40.38 -89.55 34.55
N GLU A 221 -39.63 -90.13 35.49
CA GLU A 221 -38.53 -89.43 36.18
C GLU A 221 -37.51 -88.87 35.17
N LEU A 222 -37.17 -87.58 35.29
CA LEU A 222 -36.19 -86.90 34.42
C LEU A 222 -34.82 -87.57 34.55
N SER A 223 -34.16 -87.81 33.42
CA SER A 223 -32.75 -88.22 33.43
C SER A 223 -31.87 -87.05 33.90
N ILE A 224 -30.78 -87.36 34.60
CA ILE A 224 -29.77 -86.38 35.04
C ILE A 224 -29.26 -85.51 33.87
N GLU A 225 -29.19 -86.09 32.67
CA GLU A 225 -28.81 -85.40 31.43
C GLU A 225 -29.80 -84.30 31.02
N GLU A 226 -31.10 -84.54 31.20
CA GLU A 226 -32.17 -83.61 30.78
C GLU A 226 -32.26 -82.40 31.71
N HIS A 227 -32.09 -82.63 33.02
CA HIS A 227 -32.06 -81.54 33.99
C HIS A 227 -30.85 -80.62 33.76
N ARG A 228 -29.70 -81.20 33.42
CA ARG A 228 -28.50 -80.44 33.05
C ARG A 228 -28.70 -79.61 31.79
N HIS A 229 -29.52 -80.07 30.84
CA HIS A 229 -29.81 -79.34 29.61
C HIS A 229 -30.72 -78.13 29.86
N GLU A 230 -31.78 -78.28 30.67
CA GLU A 230 -32.67 -77.17 31.07
C GLU A 230 -31.91 -76.09 31.83
N GLU A 231 -31.08 -76.48 32.80
CA GLU A 231 -30.27 -75.56 33.60
C GLU A 231 -29.26 -74.80 32.72
N LYS A 232 -28.63 -75.50 31.78
CA LYS A 232 -27.71 -74.89 30.81
C LYS A 232 -28.42 -73.88 29.90
N MET A 233 -29.59 -74.22 29.37
CA MET A 233 -30.34 -73.36 28.47
C MET A 233 -30.82 -72.07 29.17
N MET A 234 -31.23 -72.18 30.44
CA MET A 234 -31.53 -71.00 31.27
C MET A 234 -30.30 -70.16 31.58
N HIS A 235 -29.19 -70.80 31.92
CA HIS A 235 -27.93 -70.10 32.18
C HIS A 235 -27.44 -69.34 30.93
N ASP A 236 -27.52 -69.96 29.75
CA ASP A 236 -27.09 -69.36 28.48
C ASP A 236 -28.00 -68.16 28.11
N LEU A 237 -29.31 -68.25 28.33
CA LEU A 237 -30.24 -67.14 28.12
C LEU A 237 -29.94 -65.95 29.04
N ASP A 238 -29.73 -66.21 30.33
CA ASP A 238 -29.41 -65.20 31.34
C ASP A 238 -28.04 -64.53 31.08
N LEU A 239 -27.10 -65.27 30.50
CA LEU A 239 -25.82 -64.74 30.07
C LEU A 239 -25.96 -63.81 28.86
N VAL A 240 -26.76 -64.18 27.86
CA VAL A 240 -27.08 -63.35 26.69
C VAL A 240 -27.84 -62.08 27.09
N GLU A 241 -28.83 -62.20 27.97
CA GLU A 241 -29.60 -61.08 28.53
C GLU A 241 -28.68 -60.04 29.17
N ARG A 242 -27.85 -60.47 30.11
CA ARG A 242 -26.90 -59.58 30.80
C ARG A 242 -25.96 -58.89 29.83
N HIS A 243 -25.44 -59.62 28.83
CA HIS A 243 -24.49 -59.06 27.90
C HIS A 243 -25.12 -58.01 26.98
N LEU A 244 -26.32 -58.29 26.45
CA LEU A 244 -27.06 -57.35 25.62
C LEU A 244 -27.50 -56.11 26.40
N LEU A 245 -28.03 -56.28 27.62
CA LEU A 245 -28.44 -55.17 28.47
C LEU A 245 -27.26 -54.27 28.85
N LYS A 246 -26.08 -54.85 29.07
CA LYS A 246 -24.86 -54.09 29.30
C LYS A 246 -24.44 -53.30 28.06
N GLU A 247 -24.40 -53.92 26.89
CA GLU A 247 -24.01 -53.26 25.64
C GLU A 247 -24.95 -52.09 25.31
N ILE A 248 -26.24 -52.29 25.53
CA ILE A 248 -27.27 -51.25 25.40
C ILE A 248 -27.02 -50.10 26.42
N SER A 249 -26.77 -50.45 27.68
CA SER A 249 -26.51 -49.46 28.75
C SER A 249 -25.20 -48.69 28.53
N ASP A 250 -24.21 -49.27 27.85
CA ASP A 250 -22.94 -48.61 27.51
C ASP A 250 -23.11 -47.61 26.35
N ILE A 251 -24.17 -47.77 25.54
CA ILE A 251 -24.51 -46.89 24.41
C ILE A 251 -25.26 -45.63 24.87
N GLU A 252 -26.07 -45.70 25.94
CA GLU A 252 -26.89 -44.59 26.47
C GLU A 252 -26.07 -43.32 26.84
N PRO A 253 -24.90 -43.40 27.52
CA PRO A 253 -24.08 -42.24 27.86
C PRO A 253 -23.38 -41.62 26.64
N ALA A 254 -23.04 -42.43 25.63
CA ALA A 254 -22.42 -41.93 24.40
C ALA A 254 -23.39 -41.08 23.56
N ILE A 255 -24.68 -41.18 23.86
CA ILE A 255 -25.77 -40.51 23.16
C ILE A 255 -26.40 -39.40 24.02
N SER A 256 -26.10 -39.25 25.31
CA SER A 256 -26.56 -38.13 26.18
C SER A 256 -25.86 -36.82 25.84
#